data_AF-A0A502Y0E5-F1
#
_entry.id   AF-A0A502Y0E5-F1
#
_cell.length_a   1.000
_cell.length_b   1.000
_cell.length_c   1.000
_cell.angle_alpha   90.00
_cell.angle_beta   90.00
_cell.angle_gamma   90.00
#
_symmetry.space_group_name_H-M   'P 1'
#
loop_
_entity.id
_entity.type
_entity.pdbx_description
1 polymer ?
#
loop_
_entity_poly.entity_id
_entity_poly.type
_entity_poly.pdbx_seq_one_letter_code
_entity_poly.pdbx_strand_id
1 'polypeptide(L)'
;MFTLKGFWSSERGNFAMATAIAMLPIMAVVAGTLDLTGTSDDAAQLQNSLDAAGLAVGTKYLPSMSASDVQGLGLTFFAANMNVADQQEYSDSITAFSATASGDPSAYYISLSSGINRPSFINGAAPWPAHRSATVKMHPGAQACVLALDPHASSAVSLQGSTDVAMSNCVIAANSDASDAVSRGGSAQVSAGCVSTVGGTSGLSPPSANLTCGAPLEHQYASFDPLADIVPPPYTFCMPVPNGKTYTLSPGTYCDKTLSGNITLSPGVYILRGVTLKPGGNGSLSGQGVTIFLVEGAQIIINANETVNLSPPTSGPYAGITIFQSRGNISALTLNGGANSVISGFVYAPDAAVSFAGNSDMSGQGDCLRLVGLTVQMTGNSSIKTDCTAVFGNREMYASRRITLVR
;
A
#
# COMPACT_ATOMS: atom_id res chain seq x y z
N MET A 1 -64.63 27.40 40.93
CA MET A 1 -64.13 28.63 40.29
C MET A 1 -63.40 29.45 41.36
N PHE A 2 -62.15 29.10 41.64
CA PHE A 2 -61.36 29.74 42.70
C PHE A 2 -60.76 31.05 42.17
N THR A 3 -61.07 32.14 42.86
CA THR A 3 -60.79 33.52 42.47
C THR A 3 -59.34 33.90 42.77
N LEU A 4 -58.49 33.89 41.73
CA LEU A 4 -57.09 34.38 41.74
C LEU A 4 -56.94 35.91 41.92
N LYS A 5 -58.03 36.67 42.07
CA LYS A 5 -58.00 38.15 42.12
C LYS A 5 -57.47 38.76 43.43
N GLY A 6 -57.34 37.98 44.51
CA GLY A 6 -56.86 38.47 45.81
C GLY A 6 -55.34 38.52 45.98
N PHE A 7 -54.56 37.95 45.04
CA PHE A 7 -53.11 37.86 45.17
C PHE A 7 -52.35 39.11 44.66
N TRP A 8 -53.02 40.02 43.96
CA TRP A 8 -52.37 41.18 43.33
C TRP A 8 -52.04 42.34 44.29
N SER A 9 -52.54 42.35 45.52
CA SER A 9 -52.34 43.49 46.46
C SER A 9 -51.59 43.14 47.75
N SER A 10 -50.86 42.02 47.80
CA SER A 10 -50.13 41.60 49.00
C SER A 10 -48.64 41.93 48.90
N GLU A 11 -48.18 42.94 49.64
CA GLU A 11 -46.80 43.48 49.55
C GLU A 11 -45.80 42.84 50.52
N ARG A 12 -46.21 41.92 51.42
CA ARG A 12 -45.32 41.37 52.48
C ARG A 12 -44.85 39.93 52.27
N GLY A 13 -44.95 39.39 51.05
CA GLY A 13 -44.37 38.07 50.68
C GLY A 13 -44.01 37.94 49.20
N ASN A 14 -44.01 39.03 48.45
CA ASN A 14 -44.06 39.01 46.97
C ASN A 14 -42.68 38.72 46.33
N PHE A 15 -41.58 39.04 47.01
CA PHE A 15 -40.24 38.80 46.47
C PHE A 15 -39.94 37.29 46.32
N ALA A 16 -40.34 36.47 47.30
CA ALA A 16 -40.11 35.02 47.24
C ALA A 16 -40.92 34.37 46.10
N MET A 17 -42.19 34.76 45.90
CA MET A 17 -43.02 34.27 44.79
C MET A 17 -42.52 34.75 43.43
N ALA A 18 -42.18 36.04 43.29
CA ALA A 18 -41.64 36.58 42.04
C ALA A 18 -40.30 35.93 41.68
N THR A 19 -39.43 35.71 42.67
CA THR A 19 -38.15 35.01 42.47
C THR A 19 -38.36 33.55 42.09
N ALA A 20 -39.30 32.84 42.74
CA ALA A 20 -39.61 31.45 42.38
C ALA A 20 -40.14 31.31 40.94
N ILE A 21 -41.02 32.22 40.51
CA ILE A 21 -41.54 32.25 39.14
C ILE A 21 -40.43 32.60 38.14
N ALA A 22 -39.56 33.57 38.47
CA ALA A 22 -38.46 33.98 37.61
C ALA A 22 -37.32 32.94 37.53
N MET A 23 -37.11 32.13 38.57
CA MET A 23 -36.11 31.06 38.56
C MET A 23 -36.43 29.96 37.56
N LEU A 24 -37.70 29.62 37.34
CA LEU A 24 -38.11 28.56 36.41
C LEU A 24 -37.59 28.78 34.96
N PRO A 25 -37.84 29.93 34.29
CA PRO A 25 -37.31 30.15 32.95
C PRO A 25 -35.78 30.27 32.94
N ILE A 26 -35.16 30.81 34.00
CA ILE A 26 -33.68 30.91 34.09
C ILE A 26 -33.07 29.50 34.16
N MET A 27 -33.59 28.62 35.01
CA MET A 27 -33.10 27.24 35.15
C MET A 27 -33.34 26.43 33.89
N ALA A 28 -34.46 26.64 33.19
CA ALA A 28 -34.72 26.00 31.90
C ALA A 28 -33.69 26.43 30.83
N VAL A 29 -33.34 27.71 30.80
CA VAL A 29 -32.29 28.22 29.90
C VAL A 29 -30.93 27.62 30.26
N VAL A 30 -30.56 27.61 31.55
CA VAL A 30 -29.29 27.00 32.00
C VAL A 30 -29.22 25.52 31.63
N ALA A 31 -30.27 24.75 31.90
CA ALA A 31 -30.33 23.33 31.53
C ALA A 31 -30.19 23.13 30.02
N GLY A 32 -30.91 23.92 29.20
CA GLY A 32 -30.78 23.87 27.75
C GLY A 32 -29.37 24.23 27.26
N THR A 33 -28.69 25.18 27.91
CA THR A 33 -27.29 25.51 27.56
C THR A 33 -26.32 24.39 27.92
N LEU A 34 -26.51 23.70 29.06
CA LEU A 34 -25.67 22.57 29.46
C LEU A 34 -25.86 21.39 28.48
N ASP A 35 -27.10 21.09 28.10
CA ASP A 35 -27.40 20.03 27.14
C ASP A 35 -26.82 20.34 25.76
N LEU A 36 -26.96 21.58 25.29
CA LEU A 36 -26.45 22.01 23.99
C LEU A 36 -24.92 21.98 23.95
N THR A 37 -24.27 22.52 24.99
CA THR A 37 -22.80 22.53 25.07
C THR A 37 -22.24 21.13 25.17
N GLY A 38 -22.82 20.29 26.04
CA GLY A 38 -22.44 18.89 26.15
C GLY A 38 -22.63 18.11 24.84
N THR A 39 -23.80 18.23 24.19
CA THR A 39 -24.05 17.57 22.90
C THR A 39 -23.11 18.08 21.80
N SER A 40 -22.75 19.36 21.85
CA SER A 40 -21.79 19.94 20.91
C SER A 40 -20.39 19.36 21.10
N ASP A 41 -19.95 19.20 22.35
CA ASP A 41 -18.65 18.61 22.68
C ASP A 41 -18.59 17.14 22.26
N ASP A 42 -19.64 16.36 22.60
CA ASP A 42 -19.80 14.97 22.20
C ASP A 42 -19.77 14.82 20.67
N ALA A 43 -20.45 15.71 19.95
CA ALA A 43 -20.51 15.67 18.51
C ALA A 43 -19.19 16.09 17.84
N ALA A 44 -18.40 16.96 18.48
CA ALA A 44 -17.05 17.30 18.01
C ALA A 44 -16.09 16.12 18.20
N GLN A 45 -16.17 15.43 19.34
CA GLN A 45 -15.42 14.22 19.60
C GLN A 45 -15.79 13.09 18.62
N LEU A 46 -17.09 12.90 18.38
CA LEU A 46 -17.60 11.94 17.42
C LEU A 46 -17.03 12.21 16.02
N GLN A 47 -17.03 13.46 15.56
CA GLN A 47 -16.44 13.84 14.28
C GLN A 47 -14.94 13.56 14.23
N ASN A 48 -14.19 13.89 15.28
CA ASN A 48 -12.75 13.63 15.34
C ASN A 48 -12.44 12.13 15.23
N SER A 49 -13.23 11.28 15.91
CA SER A 49 -13.05 9.82 15.83
C SER A 49 -13.40 9.27 14.44
N LEU A 50 -14.44 9.80 13.78
CA LEU A 50 -14.79 9.43 12.40
C LEU A 50 -13.72 9.88 11.40
N ASP A 51 -13.19 11.09 11.54
CA ASP A 51 -12.11 11.61 10.69
C ASP A 51 -10.84 10.77 10.85
N ALA A 52 -10.45 10.45 12.08
CA ALA A 52 -9.30 9.60 12.39
C ALA A 52 -9.49 8.17 11.85
N ALA A 53 -10.67 7.58 12.05
CA ALA A 53 -11.01 6.26 11.53
C ALA A 53 -10.99 6.23 10.00
N GLY A 54 -11.53 7.27 9.35
CA GLY A 54 -11.56 7.36 7.89
C GLY A 54 -10.17 7.42 7.30
N LEU A 55 -9.29 8.24 7.89
CA LEU A 55 -7.89 8.33 7.47
C LEU A 55 -7.17 6.99 7.67
N ALA A 56 -7.35 6.36 8.83
CA ALA A 56 -6.72 5.08 9.16
C ALA A 56 -7.18 3.96 8.22
N VAL A 57 -8.49 3.82 7.99
CA VAL A 57 -9.05 2.89 6.99
C VAL A 57 -8.44 3.17 5.62
N GLY A 58 -8.28 4.44 5.23
CA GLY A 58 -7.66 4.78 3.95
C GLY A 58 -6.22 4.31 3.79
N THR A 59 -5.47 4.14 4.89
CA THR A 59 -4.10 3.59 4.85
C THR A 59 -4.06 2.08 4.64
N LYS A 60 -5.18 1.38 4.81
CA LYS A 60 -5.26 -0.08 4.71
C LYS A 60 -6.23 -0.57 3.65
N TYR A 61 -7.10 0.30 3.14
CA TYR A 61 -8.10 -0.06 2.15
C TYR A 61 -7.47 -0.62 0.87
N LEU A 62 -7.98 -1.77 0.45
CA LEU A 62 -7.73 -2.39 -0.85
C LEU A 62 -9.08 -2.58 -1.56
N PRO A 63 -9.16 -2.41 -2.89
CA PRO A 63 -10.41 -2.61 -3.63
C PRO A 63 -10.98 -4.04 -3.54
N SER A 64 -10.17 -5.02 -3.15
CA SER A 64 -10.57 -6.41 -2.91
C SER A 64 -11.21 -6.65 -1.55
N MET A 65 -11.19 -5.69 -0.62
CA MET A 65 -11.79 -5.84 0.71
C MET A 65 -13.31 -5.94 0.63
N SER A 66 -13.89 -6.84 1.44
CA SER A 66 -15.35 -6.93 1.56
C SER A 66 -15.92 -5.75 2.34
N ALA A 67 -17.22 -5.46 2.15
CA ALA A 67 -17.90 -4.40 2.90
C ALA A 67 -17.83 -4.64 4.43
N SER A 68 -17.89 -5.90 4.87
CA SER A 68 -17.73 -6.27 6.28
C SER A 68 -16.32 -6.00 6.81
N ASP A 69 -15.27 -6.19 6.00
CA ASP A 69 -13.89 -5.92 6.43
C ASP A 69 -13.65 -4.41 6.58
N VAL A 70 -14.20 -3.61 5.65
CA VAL A 70 -14.17 -2.14 5.74
C VAL A 70 -14.90 -1.67 7.00
N GLN A 71 -16.08 -2.25 7.30
CA GLN A 71 -16.83 -1.93 8.51
C GLN A 71 -16.12 -2.35 9.78
N GLY A 72 -15.56 -3.56 9.85
CA GLY A 72 -14.82 -4.04 11.01
C GLY A 72 -13.55 -3.21 11.27
N LEU A 73 -12.82 -2.85 10.21
CA LEU A 73 -11.63 -2.01 10.31
C LEU A 73 -11.99 -0.59 10.76
N GLY A 74 -13.03 0.00 10.15
CA GLY A 74 -13.55 1.31 10.53
C GLY A 74 -13.98 1.36 11.99
N LEU A 75 -14.72 0.35 12.46
CA LEU A 75 -15.13 0.20 13.86
C LEU A 75 -13.94 0.14 14.80
N THR A 76 -12.90 -0.61 14.44
CA THR A 76 -11.70 -0.78 15.27
C THR A 76 -11.01 0.56 15.52
N PHE A 77 -10.77 1.33 14.45
CA PHE A 77 -10.14 2.65 14.59
C PHE A 77 -11.08 3.68 15.23
N PHE A 78 -12.37 3.63 14.91
CA PHE A 78 -13.37 4.51 15.51
C PHE A 78 -13.42 4.32 17.04
N ALA A 79 -13.56 3.07 17.51
CA ALA A 79 -13.61 2.74 18.92
C ALA A 79 -12.31 3.07 19.67
N ALA A 80 -11.15 2.95 19.01
CA ALA A 80 -9.85 3.30 19.59
C ALA A 80 -9.64 4.82 19.73
N ASN A 81 -10.31 5.64 18.92
CA ASN A 81 -10.23 7.10 18.98
C ASN A 81 -11.37 7.75 19.79
N MET A 82 -12.38 6.96 20.21
CA MET A 82 -13.34 7.36 21.22
C MET A 82 -12.70 7.24 22.61
N ASN A 83 -12.93 8.21 23.49
CA ASN A 83 -12.19 8.28 24.76
C ASN A 83 -12.69 7.18 25.72
N VAL A 84 -11.80 6.65 26.56
CA VAL A 84 -12.08 5.47 27.42
C VAL A 84 -13.03 5.80 28.57
N ALA A 85 -13.17 7.09 28.92
CA ALA A 85 -14.22 7.57 29.83
C ALA A 85 -15.64 7.39 29.22
N ASP A 86 -15.74 7.27 27.89
CA ASP A 86 -17.02 7.23 27.18
C ASP A 86 -17.57 5.82 26.96
N GLN A 87 -16.73 4.77 27.00
CA GLN A 87 -17.21 3.43 26.65
C GLN A 87 -18.23 2.85 27.65
N GLN A 88 -18.23 3.33 28.90
CA GLN A 88 -19.14 2.89 29.95
C GLN A 88 -20.26 3.90 30.24
N GLU A 89 -20.07 5.18 29.88
CA GLU A 89 -21.08 6.25 29.99
C GLU A 89 -21.96 6.37 28.72
N TYR A 90 -21.45 5.93 27.55
CA TYR A 90 -22.12 6.10 26.25
C TYR A 90 -22.55 4.80 25.56
N SER A 91 -22.40 3.61 26.18
CA SER A 91 -22.75 2.31 25.53
C SER A 91 -24.17 2.27 24.97
N ASP A 92 -25.10 2.98 25.61
CA ASP A 92 -26.52 3.03 25.25
C ASP A 92 -26.91 4.29 24.46
N SER A 93 -25.95 5.18 24.20
CA SER A 93 -26.18 6.49 23.58
C SER A 93 -25.57 6.63 22.18
N ILE A 94 -24.63 5.78 21.78
CA ILE A 94 -24.04 5.78 20.44
C ILE A 94 -24.93 4.95 19.49
N THR A 95 -25.30 5.52 18.35
CA THR A 95 -26.06 4.81 17.31
C THR A 95 -25.15 3.93 16.47
N ALA A 96 -25.73 3.02 15.68
CA ALA A 96 -24.95 2.07 14.89
C ALA A 96 -23.95 2.77 13.94
N PHE A 97 -22.67 2.42 14.09
CA PHE A 97 -21.62 2.87 13.19
C PHE A 97 -21.72 2.17 11.84
N SER A 98 -21.50 2.94 10.78
CA SER A 98 -21.45 2.46 9.40
C SER A 98 -20.16 2.90 8.72
N ALA A 99 -19.57 1.98 7.94
CA ALA A 99 -18.48 2.28 7.02
C ALA A 99 -18.78 1.66 5.66
N THR A 100 -18.58 2.44 4.60
CA THR A 100 -18.77 1.97 3.23
C THR A 100 -17.64 2.46 2.35
N ALA A 101 -17.31 1.68 1.33
CA ALA A 101 -16.33 2.05 0.31
C ALA A 101 -17.01 2.13 -1.06
N SER A 102 -16.60 3.08 -1.89
CA SER A 102 -17.09 3.26 -3.26
C SER A 102 -16.01 3.86 -4.15
N GLY A 103 -16.26 3.93 -5.46
CA GLY A 103 -15.37 4.56 -6.43
C GLY A 103 -14.78 3.57 -7.45
N ASP A 104 -13.73 4.03 -8.14
CA ASP A 104 -13.08 3.31 -9.23
C ASP A 104 -11.55 3.54 -9.17
N PRO A 105 -10.74 2.89 -10.02
CA PRO A 105 -9.28 3.02 -9.99
C PRO A 105 -8.74 4.46 -10.13
N SER A 106 -9.53 5.44 -10.54
CA SER A 106 -9.13 6.85 -10.53
C SER A 106 -9.18 7.46 -9.13
N ALA A 107 -10.19 7.10 -8.33
CA ALA A 107 -10.36 7.53 -6.95
C ALA A 107 -11.37 6.67 -6.19
N TYR A 108 -11.02 6.32 -4.95
CA TYR A 108 -11.90 5.61 -4.02
C TYR A 108 -12.34 6.53 -2.87
N TYR A 109 -13.51 6.27 -2.32
CA TYR A 109 -14.11 7.02 -1.23
C TYR A 109 -14.50 6.08 -0.09
N ILE A 110 -14.08 6.41 1.13
CA ILE A 110 -14.54 5.77 2.37
C ILE A 110 -15.48 6.73 3.08
N SER A 111 -16.73 6.31 3.28
CA SER A 111 -17.74 7.09 3.99
C SER A 111 -18.07 6.41 5.31
N LEU A 112 -17.85 7.13 6.39
CA LEU A 112 -18.12 6.70 7.76
C LEU A 112 -19.23 7.57 8.37
N SER A 113 -20.10 6.96 9.17
CA SER A 113 -21.10 7.71 9.94
C SER A 113 -21.43 7.04 11.27
N SER A 114 -21.81 7.87 12.23
CA SER A 114 -22.32 7.44 13.53
C SER A 114 -23.14 8.58 14.15
N GLY A 115 -23.86 8.28 15.22
CA GLY A 115 -24.59 9.26 16.01
C GLY A 115 -24.40 9.05 17.51
N ILE A 116 -24.77 10.07 18.28
CA ILE A 116 -24.71 10.10 19.73
C ILE A 116 -25.99 10.76 20.25
N ASN A 117 -26.54 10.25 21.35
CA ASN A 117 -27.80 10.69 21.91
C ASN A 117 -27.63 11.02 23.39
N ARG A 118 -27.34 12.29 23.69
CA ARG A 118 -27.06 12.72 25.06
C ARG A 118 -28.38 12.84 25.85
N PRO A 119 -28.50 12.24 27.04
CA PRO A 119 -29.67 12.45 27.89
C PRO A 119 -29.77 13.93 28.30
N SER A 120 -30.98 14.47 28.36
CA SER A 120 -31.19 15.84 28.82
C SER A 120 -30.95 15.96 30.32
N PHE A 121 -30.40 17.10 30.74
CA PHE A 121 -30.26 17.51 32.13
C PHE A 121 -31.63 17.59 32.83
N ILE A 122 -32.70 17.87 32.08
CA ILE A 122 -34.07 17.84 32.60
C ILE A 122 -34.61 16.42 32.51
N ASN A 123 -34.81 15.77 33.66
CA ASN A 123 -35.35 14.43 33.72
C ASN A 123 -36.74 14.35 33.04
N GLY A 124 -36.90 13.41 32.10
CA GLY A 124 -38.12 13.22 31.31
C GLY A 124 -38.23 14.10 30.05
N ALA A 125 -37.26 14.99 29.79
CA ALA A 125 -37.16 15.69 28.51
C ALA A 125 -36.56 14.78 27.43
N ALA A 126 -36.81 15.13 26.15
CA ALA A 126 -36.25 14.40 25.03
C ALA A 126 -34.72 14.49 25.03
N PRO A 127 -34.02 13.41 24.66
CA PRO A 127 -32.57 13.44 24.53
C PRO A 127 -32.17 14.30 23.33
N TRP A 128 -30.90 14.71 23.30
CA TRP A 128 -30.34 15.58 22.27
C TRP A 128 -29.49 14.73 21.30
N PRO A 129 -30.02 14.38 20.11
CA PRO A 129 -29.28 13.58 19.14
C PRO A 129 -28.32 14.44 18.32
N ALA A 130 -27.13 13.91 18.04
CA ALA A 130 -26.21 14.44 17.06
C ALA A 130 -25.73 13.33 16.13
N HIS A 131 -25.75 13.59 14.82
CA HIS A 131 -25.25 12.69 13.79
C HIS A 131 -24.04 13.32 13.11
N ARG A 132 -23.02 12.50 12.82
CA ARG A 132 -21.79 12.93 12.17
C ARG A 132 -21.39 11.93 11.09
N SER A 133 -20.66 12.44 10.10
CA SER A 133 -20.13 11.65 9.01
C SER A 133 -18.78 12.20 8.59
N ALA A 134 -17.89 11.31 8.17
CA ALA A 134 -16.60 11.65 7.59
C ALA A 134 -16.46 10.93 6.26
N THR A 135 -15.95 11.63 5.24
CA THR A 135 -15.62 11.02 3.95
C THR A 135 -14.13 11.20 3.68
N VAL A 136 -13.47 10.15 3.22
CA VAL A 136 -12.06 10.20 2.84
C VAL A 136 -11.93 9.80 1.39
N LYS A 137 -11.25 10.64 0.61
CA LYS A 137 -10.89 10.37 -0.78
C LYS A 137 -9.47 9.83 -0.84
N MET A 138 -9.32 8.72 -1.57
CA MET A 138 -8.05 8.04 -1.79
C MET A 138 -7.73 8.06 -3.28
N HIS A 139 -6.52 8.50 -3.62
CA HIS A 139 -5.95 8.31 -4.94
C HIS A 139 -4.87 7.23 -4.83
N PRO A 140 -4.87 6.20 -5.70
CA PRO A 140 -3.91 5.09 -5.63
C PRO A 140 -2.46 5.55 -5.78
N GLY A 141 -2.24 6.71 -6.41
CA GLY A 141 -0.92 7.31 -6.60
C GLY A 141 -0.45 7.14 -8.03
N ALA A 142 0.87 7.10 -8.22
CA ALA A 142 1.49 6.93 -9.54
C ALA A 142 2.06 5.51 -9.69
N GLN A 143 2.21 5.06 -10.93
CA GLN A 143 2.77 3.73 -11.19
C GLN A 143 4.23 3.66 -10.72
N ALA A 144 4.53 2.63 -9.93
CA ALA A 144 5.88 2.33 -9.50
C ALA A 144 6.53 1.28 -10.40
N CYS A 145 7.85 1.34 -10.55
CA CYS A 145 8.66 0.38 -11.32
C CYS A 145 9.57 -0.44 -10.43
N VAL A 146 9.98 0.13 -9.31
CA VAL A 146 10.79 -0.51 -8.29
C VAL A 146 10.07 -0.32 -6.97
N LEU A 147 9.91 -1.40 -6.21
CA LEU A 147 9.35 -1.37 -4.87
C LEU A 147 10.19 -2.26 -3.94
N ALA A 148 10.80 -1.64 -2.94
CA ALA A 148 11.36 -2.35 -1.79
C ALA A 148 10.32 -2.47 -0.68
N LEU A 149 10.05 -3.70 -0.23
CA LEU A 149 9.00 -4.01 0.75
C LEU A 149 9.47 -3.95 2.20
N ASP A 150 10.78 -4.04 2.47
CA ASP A 150 11.31 -4.04 3.83
C ASP A 150 10.95 -2.72 4.55
N PRO A 151 10.29 -2.78 5.73
CA PRO A 151 9.85 -1.60 6.46
C PRO A 151 10.97 -0.87 7.21
N HIS A 152 12.16 -1.47 7.38
CA HIS A 152 13.23 -0.92 8.22
C HIS A 152 14.63 -0.98 7.60
N ALA A 153 14.79 -1.56 6.40
CA ALA A 153 16.11 -1.66 5.76
C ALA A 153 16.70 -0.29 5.41
N SER A 154 17.92 -0.02 5.90
CA SER A 154 18.76 1.04 5.35
C SER A 154 19.06 0.76 3.89
N SER A 155 19.00 1.80 3.04
CA SER A 155 19.25 1.64 1.60
C SER A 155 18.40 0.54 0.96
N ALA A 156 17.13 0.42 1.37
CA ALA A 156 16.17 -0.57 0.87
C ALA A 156 16.07 -0.59 -0.66
N VAL A 157 16.16 0.59 -1.30
CA VAL A 157 16.58 0.68 -2.70
C VAL A 157 17.94 1.36 -2.76
N SER A 158 18.92 0.67 -3.35
CA SER A 158 20.28 1.19 -3.48
C SER A 158 20.70 1.29 -4.93
N LEU A 159 21.04 2.50 -5.36
CA LEU A 159 21.53 2.84 -6.70
C LEU A 159 23.02 3.17 -6.57
N GLN A 160 23.91 2.22 -6.93
CA GLN A 160 25.35 2.36 -6.68
C GLN A 160 26.20 2.20 -7.94
N GLY A 161 27.37 2.86 -7.91
CA GLY A 161 28.40 2.76 -8.94
C GLY A 161 28.39 3.94 -9.91
N SER A 162 28.69 3.67 -11.17
CA SER A 162 28.63 4.62 -12.28
C SER A 162 27.51 4.19 -13.22
N THR A 163 26.27 4.36 -12.77
CA THR A 163 25.08 3.78 -13.40
C THR A 163 24.11 4.84 -13.84
N ASP A 164 23.59 4.73 -15.05
CA ASP A 164 22.52 5.56 -15.58
C ASP A 164 21.19 4.79 -15.48
N VAL A 165 20.30 5.21 -14.58
CA VAL A 165 18.99 4.60 -14.39
C VAL A 165 17.91 5.54 -14.93
N ALA A 166 17.28 5.16 -16.04
CA ALA A 166 16.19 5.90 -16.65
C ALA A 166 14.85 5.16 -16.49
N MET A 167 13.91 5.77 -15.78
CA MET A 167 12.55 5.30 -15.54
C MET A 167 11.54 6.43 -15.76
N SER A 168 11.52 6.99 -16.97
CA SER A 168 10.65 8.12 -17.32
C SER A 168 9.18 7.80 -16.98
N ASN A 169 8.54 8.67 -16.19
CA ASN A 169 7.16 8.55 -15.70
C ASN A 169 6.88 7.42 -14.69
N CYS A 170 7.92 6.82 -14.09
CA CYS A 170 7.75 5.80 -13.05
C CYS A 170 8.24 6.24 -11.68
N VAL A 171 7.65 5.66 -10.63
CA VAL A 171 8.07 5.87 -9.25
C VAL A 171 9.03 4.77 -8.81
N ILE A 172 10.13 5.16 -8.17
CA ILE A 172 10.95 4.26 -7.34
C ILE A 172 10.41 4.37 -5.92
N ALA A 173 9.94 3.27 -5.35
CA ALA A 173 9.29 3.24 -4.05
C ALA A 173 10.06 2.39 -3.03
N ALA A 174 10.12 2.85 -1.78
CA ALA A 174 10.64 2.07 -0.67
C ALA A 174 9.72 2.20 0.55
N ASN A 175 9.34 1.06 1.14
CA ASN A 175 8.53 1.02 2.36
C ASN A 175 9.35 1.24 3.63
N SER A 176 10.67 1.33 3.52
CA SER A 176 11.56 1.51 4.66
C SER A 176 11.42 2.90 5.30
N ASP A 177 11.36 2.93 6.64
CA ASP A 177 11.36 4.13 7.48
C ASP A 177 12.77 4.68 7.78
N ALA A 178 13.82 4.04 7.27
CA ALA A 178 15.20 4.48 7.44
C ALA A 178 15.45 5.86 6.82
N SER A 179 16.38 6.63 7.39
CA SER A 179 16.78 7.95 6.86
C SER A 179 17.38 7.90 5.45
N ASP A 180 17.82 6.72 5.01
CA ASP A 180 18.42 6.44 3.71
C ASP A 180 17.66 5.34 2.95
N ALA A 181 16.33 5.25 3.11
CA ALA A 181 15.48 4.22 2.51
C ALA A 181 15.70 4.05 0.99
N VAL A 182 15.92 5.15 0.27
CA VAL A 182 16.48 5.13 -1.08
C VAL A 182 17.81 5.87 -1.07
N SER A 183 18.89 5.16 -1.43
CA SER A 183 20.22 5.72 -1.49
C SER A 183 20.77 5.71 -2.90
N ARG A 184 21.39 6.83 -3.29
CA ARG A 184 22.21 6.94 -4.50
C ARG A 184 23.64 7.21 -4.09
N GLY A 185 24.53 6.28 -4.42
CA GLY A 185 25.97 6.38 -4.16
C GLY A 185 26.82 6.45 -5.44
N GLY A 186 28.04 6.96 -5.30
CA GLY A 186 28.99 7.07 -6.42
C GLY A 186 28.62 8.14 -7.44
N SER A 187 28.80 7.84 -8.72
CA SER A 187 28.56 8.75 -9.85
C SER A 187 27.23 8.46 -10.57
N ALA A 188 26.39 7.60 -10.01
CA ALA A 188 25.12 7.20 -10.59
C ALA A 188 24.21 8.40 -10.91
N GLN A 189 23.51 8.32 -12.04
CA GLN A 189 22.51 9.26 -12.51
C GLN A 189 21.14 8.59 -12.50
N VAL A 190 20.13 9.30 -12.02
CA VAL A 190 18.75 8.81 -11.92
C VAL A 190 17.83 9.75 -12.65
N SER A 191 17.06 9.24 -13.60
CA SER A 191 15.97 9.96 -14.25
C SER A 191 14.68 9.19 -14.00
N ALA A 192 13.75 9.71 -13.20
CA ALA A 192 12.52 9.00 -12.86
C ALA A 192 11.31 9.96 -12.80
N GLY A 193 10.10 9.41 -12.84
CA GLY A 193 8.90 10.21 -12.59
C GLY A 193 8.92 10.79 -11.17
N CYS A 194 9.21 9.94 -10.18
CA CYS A 194 9.45 10.36 -8.81
C CYS A 194 10.17 9.29 -7.98
N VAL A 195 10.58 9.65 -6.77
CA VAL A 195 11.02 8.71 -5.73
C VAL A 195 10.10 8.90 -4.54
N SER A 196 9.60 7.81 -3.95
CA SER A 196 8.63 7.83 -2.86
C SER A 196 9.06 6.91 -1.75
N THR A 197 9.14 7.42 -0.52
CA THR A 197 9.68 6.67 0.61
C THR A 197 8.89 6.94 1.88
N VAL A 198 8.83 5.94 2.76
CA VAL A 198 8.31 6.11 4.14
C VAL A 198 9.32 6.87 4.99
N GLY A 199 10.60 6.54 4.87
CA GLY A 199 11.71 7.22 5.50
C GLY A 199 12.23 8.41 4.69
N GLY A 200 13.55 8.55 4.68
CA GLY A 200 14.27 9.58 3.94
C GLY A 200 15.04 9.05 2.74
N THR A 201 15.67 9.96 1.99
CA THR A 201 16.51 9.64 0.85
C THR A 201 17.91 10.23 0.98
N SER A 202 18.89 9.59 0.31
CA SER A 202 20.27 10.05 0.30
C SER A 202 20.81 10.15 -1.13
N GLY A 203 21.43 11.29 -1.46
CA GLY A 203 22.07 11.50 -2.75
C GLY A 203 21.12 11.73 -3.92
N LEU A 204 19.84 12.07 -3.72
CA LEU A 204 18.86 12.27 -4.80
C LEU A 204 18.58 13.75 -5.12
N SER A 205 19.64 14.53 -5.28
CA SER A 205 19.56 15.94 -5.68
C SER A 205 20.09 16.17 -7.10
N PRO A 206 19.60 17.19 -7.82
CA PRO A 206 20.24 17.63 -9.06
C PRO A 206 21.73 17.95 -8.87
N PRO A 207 22.60 17.71 -9.87
CA PRO A 207 22.28 17.22 -11.22
C PRO A 207 22.11 15.71 -11.32
N SER A 208 22.32 14.97 -10.23
CA SER A 208 22.46 13.51 -10.27
C SER A 208 21.14 12.75 -10.20
N ALA A 209 20.08 13.42 -9.77
CA ALA A 209 18.72 12.94 -9.87
C ALA A 209 17.88 13.99 -10.61
N ASN A 210 17.27 13.59 -11.72
CA ASN A 210 16.29 14.37 -12.46
C ASN A 210 14.92 13.72 -12.28
N LEU A 211 14.10 14.29 -11.40
CA LEU A 211 12.78 13.78 -11.06
C LEU A 211 11.71 14.70 -11.63
N THR A 212 10.73 14.15 -12.34
CA THR A 212 9.61 14.94 -12.89
C THR A 212 8.80 15.63 -11.78
N CYS A 213 8.69 15.01 -10.60
CA CYS A 213 8.05 15.59 -9.42
C CYS A 213 8.88 16.69 -8.73
N GLY A 214 10.08 17.01 -9.22
CA GLY A 214 10.98 18.04 -8.68
C GLY A 214 11.91 17.52 -7.58
N ALA A 215 11.36 16.93 -6.52
CA ALA A 215 12.12 16.38 -5.39
C ALA A 215 11.54 15.03 -4.92
N PRO A 216 12.34 14.16 -4.26
CA PRO A 216 11.82 12.95 -3.64
C PRO A 216 10.66 13.25 -2.67
N LEU A 217 9.64 12.39 -2.70
CA LEU A 217 8.53 12.41 -1.76
C LEU A 217 8.89 11.52 -0.57
N GLU A 218 9.43 12.13 0.47
CA GLU A 218 9.74 11.47 1.75
C GLU A 218 8.53 11.46 2.67
N HIS A 219 8.55 10.61 3.70
CA HIS A 219 7.47 10.51 4.71
C HIS A 219 6.08 10.22 4.12
N GLN A 220 6.04 9.40 3.07
CA GLN A 220 4.81 8.94 2.43
C GLN A 220 4.29 7.66 3.10
N TYR A 221 3.05 7.29 2.80
CA TYR A 221 2.52 5.99 3.22
C TYR A 221 3.23 4.83 2.51
N ALA A 222 3.41 3.73 3.22
CA ALA A 222 3.91 2.48 2.63
C ALA A 222 3.02 2.06 1.44
N SER A 223 3.69 1.66 0.36
CA SER A 223 3.07 1.11 -0.82
C SER A 223 2.66 -0.34 -0.56
N PHE A 224 1.55 -0.76 -1.16
CA PHE A 224 1.08 -2.14 -1.02
C PHE A 224 1.91 -3.09 -1.87
N ASP A 225 2.02 -4.34 -1.41
CA ASP A 225 2.56 -5.43 -2.20
C ASP A 225 1.58 -5.76 -3.35
N PRO A 226 1.96 -5.51 -4.63
CA PRO A 226 1.05 -5.64 -5.77
C PRO A 226 0.70 -7.09 -6.11
N LEU A 227 1.51 -8.06 -5.66
CA LEU A 227 1.29 -9.48 -5.93
C LEU A 227 0.95 -10.24 -4.65
N ALA A 228 0.41 -9.54 -3.65
CA ALA A 228 0.27 -10.11 -2.33
C ALA A 228 -0.65 -11.34 -2.29
N ASP A 229 -1.72 -11.29 -3.09
CA ASP A 229 -2.77 -12.30 -3.17
C ASP A 229 -2.46 -13.42 -4.16
N ILE A 230 -1.31 -13.38 -4.84
CA ILE A 230 -0.93 -14.41 -5.80
C ILE A 230 -0.51 -15.67 -5.07
N VAL A 231 -1.27 -16.75 -5.27
CA VAL A 231 -0.97 -18.08 -4.76
C VAL A 231 -0.23 -18.88 -5.83
N PRO A 232 0.97 -19.43 -5.54
CA PRO A 232 1.65 -20.34 -6.45
C PRO A 232 0.80 -21.59 -6.78
N PRO A 233 0.94 -22.16 -7.99
CA PRO A 233 0.26 -23.40 -8.33
C PRO A 233 0.76 -24.56 -7.45
N PRO A 234 -0.09 -25.58 -7.18
CA PRO A 234 0.32 -26.77 -6.45
C PRO A 234 1.42 -27.51 -7.22
N TYR A 235 2.37 -28.09 -6.49
CA TYR A 235 3.53 -28.75 -7.07
C TYR A 235 3.19 -30.14 -7.61
N THR A 236 3.81 -30.51 -8.72
CA THR A 236 3.74 -31.85 -9.31
C THR A 236 4.98 -32.66 -8.96
N PHE A 237 5.04 -33.93 -9.41
CA PHE A 237 6.27 -34.72 -9.30
C PHE A 237 7.44 -34.04 -10.00
N CYS A 238 8.63 -34.13 -9.41
CA CYS A 238 9.86 -33.58 -9.98
C CYS A 238 10.15 -34.24 -11.34
N MET A 239 10.23 -33.42 -12.37
CA MET A 239 10.55 -33.84 -13.72
C MET A 239 12.06 -34.11 -13.86
N PRO A 240 12.44 -35.10 -14.69
CA PRO A 240 13.84 -35.32 -15.00
C PRO A 240 14.39 -34.15 -15.83
N VAL A 241 15.62 -33.75 -15.53
CA VAL A 241 16.38 -32.78 -16.33
C VAL A 241 17.33 -33.57 -17.24
N PRO A 242 17.37 -33.29 -18.56
CA PRO A 242 18.32 -33.92 -19.47
C PRO A 242 19.78 -33.72 -19.01
N ASN A 243 20.65 -34.70 -19.26
CA ASN A 243 22.08 -34.53 -19.00
C ASN A 243 22.72 -33.63 -20.05
N GLY A 244 23.58 -32.68 -19.64
CA GLY A 244 24.34 -31.84 -20.56
C GLY A 244 24.55 -30.41 -20.07
N LYS A 245 24.79 -29.49 -21.00
CA LYS A 245 24.83 -28.04 -20.77
C LYS A 245 23.89 -27.27 -21.70
N THR A 246 23.01 -27.98 -22.40
CA THR A 246 21.97 -27.37 -23.23
C THR A 246 20.67 -28.10 -22.91
N TYR A 247 19.70 -27.37 -22.37
CA TYR A 247 18.43 -27.93 -21.94
C TYR A 247 17.30 -27.21 -22.67
N THR A 248 16.31 -27.98 -23.12
CA THR A 248 14.99 -27.46 -23.43
C THR A 248 14.03 -28.08 -22.44
N LEU A 249 13.54 -27.27 -21.52
CA LEU A 249 12.62 -27.70 -20.47
C LEU A 249 11.18 -27.45 -20.92
N SER A 250 10.30 -28.36 -20.55
CA SER A 250 8.85 -28.19 -20.67
C SER A 250 8.27 -27.71 -19.32
N PRO A 251 7.12 -27.03 -19.32
CA PRO A 251 6.46 -26.57 -18.10
C PRO A 251 6.25 -27.70 -17.09
N GLY A 252 6.52 -27.42 -15.81
CA GLY A 252 6.40 -28.40 -14.74
C GLY A 252 7.32 -28.12 -13.55
N THR A 253 7.45 -29.11 -12.66
CA THR A 253 8.20 -28.99 -11.40
C THR A 253 9.59 -29.57 -11.54
N TYR A 254 10.63 -28.82 -11.17
CA TYR A 254 12.03 -29.27 -11.15
C TYR A 254 12.61 -29.08 -9.74
N CYS A 255 13.39 -30.04 -9.26
CA CYS A 255 13.80 -30.11 -7.86
C CYS A 255 15.31 -30.33 -7.68
N ASP A 256 15.87 -29.74 -6.63
CA ASP A 256 17.16 -30.08 -5.99
C ASP A 256 18.35 -30.24 -6.96
N LYS A 257 18.44 -29.34 -7.94
CA LYS A 257 19.48 -29.37 -8.98
C LYS A 257 20.06 -28.00 -9.22
N THR A 258 21.32 -27.97 -9.64
CA THR A 258 21.91 -26.78 -10.25
C THR A 258 21.87 -26.92 -11.76
N LEU A 259 21.26 -25.95 -12.45
CA LEU A 259 21.20 -25.93 -13.91
C LEU A 259 22.20 -24.90 -14.44
N SER A 260 23.13 -25.38 -15.27
CA SER A 260 24.18 -24.57 -15.89
C SER A 260 24.33 -24.86 -17.38
N GLY A 261 24.61 -23.83 -18.17
CA GLY A 261 24.75 -23.84 -19.62
C GLY A 261 23.66 -23.01 -20.30
N ASN A 262 23.18 -23.47 -21.45
CA ASN A 262 22.09 -22.86 -22.20
C ASN A 262 20.76 -23.51 -21.80
N ILE A 263 19.87 -22.75 -21.17
CA ILE A 263 18.59 -23.21 -20.66
C ILE A 263 17.49 -22.51 -21.45
N THR A 264 16.72 -23.28 -22.20
CA THR A 264 15.54 -22.80 -22.93
C THR A 264 14.28 -23.35 -22.27
N LEU A 265 13.37 -22.47 -21.91
CA LEU A 265 12.07 -22.78 -21.33
C LEU A 265 11.00 -22.63 -22.40
N SER A 266 10.27 -23.71 -22.67
CA SER A 266 9.07 -23.63 -23.51
C SER A 266 7.98 -22.81 -22.80
N PRO A 267 7.05 -22.12 -23.50
CA PRO A 267 6.02 -21.32 -22.87
C PRO A 267 5.21 -22.09 -21.82
N GLY A 268 4.95 -21.48 -20.66
CA GLY A 268 4.18 -22.08 -19.56
C GLY A 268 4.76 -21.83 -18.17
N VAL A 269 4.27 -22.59 -17.19
CA VAL A 269 4.58 -22.38 -15.77
C VAL A 269 5.65 -23.36 -15.29
N TYR A 270 6.67 -22.85 -14.63
CA TYR A 270 7.78 -23.61 -14.05
C TYR A 270 7.79 -23.45 -12.55
N ILE A 271 7.96 -24.56 -11.83
CA ILE A 271 8.08 -24.58 -10.38
C ILE A 271 9.45 -25.14 -10.05
N LEU A 272 10.33 -24.29 -9.51
CA LEU A 272 11.70 -24.62 -9.18
C LEU A 272 11.81 -24.74 -7.66
N ARG A 273 12.06 -25.95 -7.16
CA ARG A 273 12.11 -26.27 -5.73
C ARG A 273 13.53 -26.65 -5.31
N GLY A 274 14.17 -25.85 -4.46
CA GLY A 274 15.58 -26.07 -4.10
C GLY A 274 16.55 -26.02 -5.29
N VAL A 275 16.11 -25.51 -6.44
CA VAL A 275 16.91 -25.45 -7.68
C VAL A 275 17.72 -24.16 -7.73
N THR A 276 18.97 -24.26 -8.14
CA THR A 276 19.80 -23.09 -8.48
C THR A 276 19.93 -22.98 -9.99
N LEU A 277 19.31 -21.96 -10.60
CA LEU A 277 19.57 -21.61 -12.00
C LEU A 277 20.79 -20.70 -12.06
N LYS A 278 21.89 -21.22 -12.61
CA LYS A 278 23.13 -20.48 -12.78
C LYS A 278 23.79 -20.89 -14.09
N PRO A 279 23.44 -20.22 -15.22
CA PRO A 279 23.96 -20.55 -16.54
C PRO A 279 25.49 -20.74 -16.54
N GLY A 280 26.27 -19.80 -16.02
CA GLY A 280 27.73 -19.90 -15.95
C GLY A 280 28.42 -19.90 -17.32
N GLY A 281 29.67 -19.43 -17.38
CA GLY A 281 30.56 -19.63 -18.55
C GLY A 281 29.98 -19.16 -19.90
N ASN A 282 29.37 -17.98 -19.95
CA ASN A 282 28.65 -17.42 -21.11
C ASN A 282 27.36 -18.19 -21.48
N GLY A 283 26.78 -18.92 -20.54
CA GLY A 283 25.49 -19.58 -20.69
C GLY A 283 24.33 -18.59 -20.86
N SER A 284 23.17 -19.14 -21.20
CA SER A 284 21.96 -18.36 -21.45
C SER A 284 20.73 -18.94 -20.76
N LEU A 285 19.77 -18.08 -20.42
CA LEU A 285 18.44 -18.45 -19.94
C LEU A 285 17.40 -17.76 -20.82
N SER A 286 16.63 -18.53 -21.59
CA SER A 286 15.64 -17.99 -22.53
C SER A 286 14.28 -18.63 -22.33
N GLY A 287 13.21 -17.84 -22.40
CA GLY A 287 11.84 -18.33 -22.29
C GLY A 287 10.82 -17.23 -22.59
N GLN A 288 9.90 -17.49 -23.52
CA GLN A 288 8.85 -16.54 -23.88
C GLN A 288 7.50 -17.06 -23.37
N GLY A 289 6.70 -16.19 -22.75
CA GLY A 289 5.43 -16.61 -22.17
C GLY A 289 5.61 -17.56 -20.98
N VAL A 290 6.60 -17.30 -20.13
CA VAL A 290 6.95 -18.16 -19.00
C VAL A 290 6.72 -17.47 -17.66
N THR A 291 6.27 -18.24 -16.68
CA THR A 291 6.25 -17.83 -15.27
C THR A 291 7.08 -18.82 -14.47
N ILE A 292 8.10 -18.33 -13.77
CA ILE A 292 9.04 -19.12 -12.98
C ILE A 292 8.76 -18.89 -11.50
N PHE A 293 8.25 -19.92 -10.83
CA PHE A 293 8.08 -19.95 -9.37
C PHE A 293 9.35 -20.48 -8.70
N LEU A 294 9.95 -19.70 -7.79
CA LEU A 294 11.10 -20.11 -6.98
C LEU A 294 10.64 -20.44 -5.56
N VAL A 295 10.68 -21.72 -5.20
CA VAL A 295 10.19 -22.23 -3.92
C VAL A 295 11.28 -22.97 -3.15
N GLU A 296 11.16 -23.02 -1.82
CA GLU A 296 12.04 -23.79 -0.91
C GLU A 296 13.55 -23.58 -1.18
N GLY A 297 14.00 -22.33 -1.14
CA GLY A 297 15.42 -21.99 -1.31
C GLY A 297 15.91 -21.95 -2.76
N ALA A 298 15.03 -22.18 -3.74
CA ALA A 298 15.39 -22.00 -5.15
C ALA A 298 15.81 -20.55 -5.44
N GLN A 299 16.78 -20.40 -6.36
CA GLN A 299 17.37 -19.11 -6.68
C GLN A 299 17.79 -19.04 -8.15
N ILE A 300 17.87 -17.82 -8.67
CA ILE A 300 18.40 -17.51 -10.00
C ILE A 300 19.60 -16.59 -9.82
N ILE A 301 20.72 -16.97 -10.42
CA ILE A 301 21.97 -16.21 -10.41
C ILE A 301 22.42 -16.01 -11.85
N ILE A 302 22.18 -14.82 -12.38
CA ILE A 302 22.66 -14.38 -13.70
C ILE A 302 23.80 -13.38 -13.51
N ASN A 303 24.96 -13.65 -14.11
CA ASN A 303 26.14 -12.77 -14.06
C ASN A 303 26.35 -12.01 -15.38
N ALA A 304 27.18 -10.96 -15.34
CA ALA A 304 27.33 -9.96 -16.42
C ALA A 304 27.72 -10.51 -17.81
N ASN A 305 28.32 -11.71 -17.88
CA ASN A 305 28.69 -12.37 -19.13
C ASN A 305 27.65 -13.36 -19.65
N GLU A 306 26.51 -13.50 -18.96
CA GLU A 306 25.44 -14.43 -19.30
C GLU A 306 24.28 -13.66 -19.95
N THR A 307 23.52 -14.33 -20.82
CA THR A 307 22.35 -13.71 -21.49
C THR A 307 21.06 -14.24 -20.90
N VAL A 308 20.15 -13.35 -20.48
CA VAL A 308 18.81 -13.72 -20.02
C VAL A 308 17.75 -13.05 -20.87
N ASN A 309 16.86 -13.84 -21.49
CA ASN A 309 15.73 -13.32 -22.27
C ASN A 309 14.42 -13.96 -21.80
N LEU A 310 13.66 -13.24 -20.99
CA LEU A 310 12.44 -13.73 -20.37
C LEU A 310 11.27 -12.78 -20.57
N SER A 311 10.12 -13.34 -20.94
CA SER A 311 8.85 -12.62 -20.98
C SER A 311 7.72 -13.39 -20.31
N PRO A 312 6.79 -12.70 -19.65
CA PRO A 312 5.67 -13.34 -18.98
C PRO A 312 4.63 -13.81 -20.00
N PRO A 313 3.72 -14.71 -19.62
CA PRO A 313 2.49 -14.92 -20.38
C PRO A 313 1.65 -13.63 -20.41
N THR A 314 0.93 -13.40 -21.51
CA THR A 314 0.03 -12.23 -21.67
C THR A 314 -1.41 -12.52 -21.23
N SER A 315 -1.73 -13.77 -20.91
CA SER A 315 -3.05 -14.22 -20.46
C SER A 315 -2.95 -15.35 -19.44
N GLY A 316 -4.06 -15.67 -18.78
CA GLY A 316 -4.12 -16.66 -17.72
C GLY A 316 -3.86 -16.07 -16.32
N PRO A 317 -3.89 -16.91 -15.27
CA PRO A 317 -3.85 -16.45 -13.88
C PRO A 317 -2.53 -15.75 -13.51
N TYR A 318 -1.42 -16.11 -14.18
CA TYR A 318 -0.09 -15.55 -13.94
C TYR A 318 0.36 -14.58 -15.03
N ALA A 319 -0.58 -14.06 -15.83
CA ALA A 319 -0.29 -13.04 -16.82
C ALA A 319 0.50 -11.88 -16.19
N GLY A 320 1.55 -11.45 -16.88
CA GLY A 320 2.45 -10.40 -16.43
C GLY A 320 3.52 -10.79 -15.43
N ILE A 321 3.54 -12.03 -14.90
CA ILE A 321 4.53 -12.47 -13.91
C ILE A 321 5.57 -13.37 -14.57
N THR A 322 6.84 -12.94 -14.52
CA THR A 322 7.96 -13.69 -15.12
C THR A 322 8.71 -14.49 -14.07
N ILE A 323 9.03 -13.86 -12.93
CA ILE A 323 9.69 -14.51 -11.79
C ILE A 323 8.87 -14.21 -10.55
N PHE A 324 8.47 -15.26 -9.84
CA PHE A 324 7.79 -15.18 -8.56
C PHE A 324 8.52 -16.06 -7.55
N GLN A 325 9.16 -15.44 -6.57
CA GLN A 325 9.78 -16.14 -5.46
C GLN A 325 8.79 -16.21 -4.30
N SER A 326 8.58 -17.43 -3.81
CA SER A 326 7.59 -17.67 -2.76
C SER A 326 7.96 -16.94 -1.48
N ARG A 327 6.92 -16.52 -0.75
CA ARG A 327 7.08 -16.01 0.61
C ARG A 327 7.84 -17.02 1.48
N GLY A 328 8.73 -16.53 2.34
CA GLY A 328 9.65 -17.31 3.15
C GLY A 328 10.90 -17.81 2.44
N ASN A 329 11.02 -17.68 1.11
CA ASN A 329 12.27 -17.96 0.41
C ASN A 329 13.17 -16.71 0.46
N ILE A 330 14.24 -16.80 1.25
CA ILE A 330 15.20 -15.71 1.48
C ILE A 330 16.42 -15.74 0.54
N SER A 331 16.49 -16.70 -0.40
CA SER A 331 17.62 -16.81 -1.30
C SER A 331 17.70 -15.59 -2.23
N ALA A 332 18.87 -14.96 -2.32
CA ALA A 332 19.04 -13.75 -3.12
C ALA A 332 18.78 -14.00 -4.61
N LEU A 333 18.11 -13.04 -5.25
CA LEU A 333 17.82 -13.06 -6.69
C LEU A 333 18.79 -12.14 -7.41
N THR A 334 19.68 -12.70 -8.24
CA THR A 334 20.67 -11.92 -8.99
C THR A 334 20.37 -11.95 -10.48
N LEU A 335 20.10 -10.79 -11.06
CA LEU A 335 19.73 -10.57 -12.46
C LEU A 335 20.68 -9.55 -13.08
N ASN A 336 21.97 -9.89 -13.17
CA ASN A 336 22.99 -9.03 -13.75
C ASN A 336 23.30 -9.47 -15.18
N GLY A 337 22.32 -9.48 -16.07
CA GLY A 337 22.51 -9.96 -17.45
C GLY A 337 23.44 -9.07 -18.28
N GLY A 338 24.13 -9.64 -19.26
CA GLY A 338 24.94 -8.88 -20.22
C GLY A 338 24.12 -8.02 -21.18
N ALA A 339 24.80 -7.30 -22.08
CA ALA A 339 24.25 -6.30 -23.01
C ALA A 339 23.00 -6.73 -23.82
N ASN A 340 22.84 -8.03 -24.10
CA ASN A 340 21.73 -8.57 -24.91
C ASN A 340 20.61 -9.20 -24.08
N SER A 341 20.65 -9.04 -22.76
CA SER A 341 19.64 -9.59 -21.87
C SER A 341 18.38 -8.72 -21.90
N VAL A 342 17.19 -9.31 -21.88
CA VAL A 342 15.91 -8.60 -21.80
C VAL A 342 15.03 -9.34 -20.79
N ILE A 343 14.57 -8.65 -19.74
CA ILE A 343 13.60 -9.21 -18.80
C ILE A 343 12.40 -8.28 -18.77
N SER A 344 11.24 -8.84 -19.08
CA SER A 344 9.96 -8.13 -18.98
C SER A 344 9.05 -8.80 -17.96
N GLY A 345 7.96 -8.13 -17.58
CA GLY A 345 7.01 -8.57 -16.56
C GLY A 345 7.38 -8.18 -15.14
N PHE A 346 6.68 -8.78 -14.19
CA PHE A 346 6.98 -8.68 -12.77
C PHE A 346 8.08 -9.68 -12.39
N VAL A 347 9.04 -9.17 -11.64
CA VAL A 347 10.03 -9.93 -10.89
C VAL A 347 9.77 -9.66 -9.42
N TYR A 348 9.31 -10.68 -8.71
CA TYR A 348 8.79 -10.57 -7.36
C TYR A 348 9.54 -11.49 -6.40
N ALA A 349 10.19 -10.91 -5.40
CA ALA A 349 10.92 -11.62 -4.36
C ALA A 349 10.76 -10.91 -2.99
N PRO A 350 9.59 -11.07 -2.34
CA PRO A 350 9.16 -10.20 -1.25
C PRO A 350 10.03 -10.32 0.01
N ASP A 351 10.64 -11.48 0.22
CA ASP A 351 11.46 -11.80 1.40
C ASP A 351 12.96 -11.96 1.08
N ALA A 352 13.39 -11.58 -0.14
CA ALA A 352 14.77 -11.69 -0.56
C ALA A 352 15.31 -10.41 -1.21
N ALA A 353 16.63 -10.25 -1.12
CA ALA A 353 17.34 -9.18 -1.81
C ALA A 353 17.37 -9.45 -3.32
N VAL A 354 17.03 -8.43 -4.10
CA VAL A 354 17.10 -8.44 -5.56
C VAL A 354 18.28 -7.57 -5.99
N SER A 355 19.28 -8.17 -6.64
CA SER A 355 20.35 -7.45 -7.31
C SER A 355 20.07 -7.45 -8.81
N PHE A 356 19.88 -6.27 -9.38
CA PHE A 356 19.64 -6.08 -10.80
C PHE A 356 20.77 -5.27 -11.40
N ALA A 357 21.34 -5.77 -12.50
CA ALA A 357 22.19 -4.95 -13.35
C ALA A 357 21.61 -4.87 -14.75
N GLY A 358 21.26 -3.66 -15.17
CA GLY A 358 20.57 -3.45 -16.44
C GLY A 358 21.43 -3.80 -17.65
N ASN A 359 20.73 -4.10 -18.74
CA ASN A 359 21.30 -4.28 -20.06
C ASN A 359 21.56 -2.90 -20.70
N SER A 360 22.57 -2.82 -21.55
CA SER A 360 23.18 -1.58 -22.01
C SER A 360 22.41 -0.82 -23.09
N ASP A 361 21.11 -1.06 -23.30
CA ASP A 361 20.37 -0.40 -24.39
C ASP A 361 19.49 0.76 -23.92
N MET A 362 20.13 1.91 -23.70
CA MET A 362 19.50 3.21 -23.44
C MET A 362 18.83 3.82 -24.71
N SER A 363 18.76 3.08 -25.82
CA SER A 363 18.39 3.59 -27.15
C SER A 363 16.88 3.68 -27.46
N GLY A 364 16.01 3.57 -26.46
CA GLY A 364 14.67 4.18 -26.55
C GLY A 364 13.45 3.27 -26.58
N GLN A 365 13.56 1.99 -26.19
CA GLN A 365 12.39 1.12 -25.96
C GLN A 365 12.44 0.37 -24.62
N GLY A 366 12.86 1.04 -23.54
CA GLY A 366 13.11 0.48 -22.21
C GLY A 366 12.21 -0.69 -21.77
N ASP A 367 12.76 -1.58 -20.97
CA ASP A 367 12.10 -2.86 -20.67
C ASP A 367 10.80 -2.65 -19.89
N CYS A 368 9.80 -3.49 -20.21
CA CYS A 368 8.55 -3.57 -19.46
C CYS A 368 8.77 -4.35 -18.17
N LEU A 369 9.49 -3.78 -17.22
CA LEU A 369 9.91 -4.46 -15.99
C LEU A 369 9.27 -3.81 -14.76
N ARG A 370 8.85 -4.65 -13.80
CA ARG A 370 8.47 -4.25 -12.44
C ARG A 370 9.26 -5.09 -11.44
N LEU A 371 10.09 -4.44 -10.65
CA LEU A 371 10.94 -5.07 -9.64
C LEU A 371 10.29 -4.89 -8.27
N VAL A 372 10.03 -6.00 -7.59
CA VAL A 372 9.56 -6.02 -6.20
C VAL A 372 10.46 -6.95 -5.42
N GLY A 373 11.14 -6.41 -4.40
CA GLY A 373 12.07 -7.15 -3.56
C GLY A 373 11.88 -6.81 -2.09
N LEU A 374 12.47 -7.60 -1.19
CA LEU A 374 12.66 -7.15 0.20
C LEU A 374 13.53 -5.88 0.18
N THR A 375 14.67 -5.96 -0.50
CA THR A 375 15.52 -4.83 -0.88
C THR A 375 15.87 -4.95 -2.36
N VAL A 376 16.08 -3.82 -3.04
CA VAL A 376 16.46 -3.78 -4.46
C VAL A 376 17.77 -3.01 -4.62
N GLN A 377 18.81 -3.69 -5.06
CA GLN A 377 20.07 -3.07 -5.46
C GLN A 377 20.14 -2.99 -6.97
N MET A 378 20.29 -1.79 -7.50
CA MET A 378 20.53 -1.58 -8.93
C MET A 378 21.99 -1.15 -9.15
N THR A 379 22.65 -1.91 -10.01
CA THR A 379 23.97 -1.61 -10.56
C THR A 379 23.88 -1.62 -12.09
N GLY A 380 24.91 -1.19 -12.82
CA GLY A 380 24.83 -1.04 -14.29
C GLY A 380 23.80 -0.03 -14.81
N ASN A 381 23.91 0.31 -16.10
CA ASN A 381 22.96 1.19 -16.78
C ASN A 381 21.65 0.46 -17.04
N SER A 382 20.51 1.12 -16.81
CA SER A 382 19.18 0.51 -16.91
C SER A 382 18.16 1.49 -17.49
N SER A 383 17.29 1.02 -18.38
CA SER A 383 16.15 1.79 -18.91
C SER A 383 14.86 0.99 -18.75
N ILE A 384 13.90 1.48 -17.97
CA ILE A 384 12.59 0.86 -17.71
C ILE A 384 11.49 1.81 -18.16
N LYS A 385 10.49 1.31 -18.91
CA LYS A 385 9.33 2.13 -19.33
C LYS A 385 8.06 1.81 -18.55
N THR A 386 7.16 2.78 -18.50
CA THR A 386 5.91 2.69 -17.74
C THR A 386 4.74 2.11 -18.52
N ASP A 387 4.59 2.45 -19.80
CA ASP A 387 3.46 2.01 -20.62
C ASP A 387 3.66 0.59 -21.18
N CYS A 388 3.19 -0.38 -20.40
CA CYS A 388 3.42 -1.81 -20.61
C CYS A 388 2.21 -2.67 -20.21
N THR A 389 1.01 -2.09 -20.25
CA THR A 389 -0.25 -2.72 -19.81
C THR A 389 -0.48 -4.11 -20.42
N ALA A 390 -0.19 -4.27 -21.72
CA ALA A 390 -0.28 -5.53 -22.44
C ALA A 390 0.68 -6.62 -21.94
N VAL A 391 1.87 -6.22 -21.46
CA VAL A 391 2.87 -7.15 -20.92
C VAL A 391 2.49 -7.57 -19.50
N PHE A 392 1.88 -6.67 -18.73
CA PHE A 392 1.54 -6.92 -17.33
C PHE A 392 0.20 -7.63 -17.09
N GLY A 393 -0.58 -7.94 -18.13
CA GLY A 393 -1.86 -8.62 -17.96
C GLY A 393 -2.84 -7.85 -17.05
N ASN A 394 -2.89 -6.52 -17.21
CA ASN A 394 -3.67 -5.58 -16.37
C ASN A 394 -3.23 -5.51 -14.89
N ARG A 395 -2.04 -6.00 -14.55
CA ARG A 395 -1.47 -5.82 -13.22
C ARG A 395 -0.83 -4.46 -13.09
N GLU A 396 -1.09 -3.82 -11.96
CA GLU A 396 -0.60 -2.48 -11.67
C GLU A 396 0.13 -2.47 -10.34
N MET A 397 1.17 -1.65 -10.26
CA MET A 397 1.92 -1.40 -9.04
C MET A 397 1.92 0.10 -8.81
N TYR A 398 1.38 0.54 -7.68
CA TYR A 398 1.23 1.95 -7.35
C TYR A 398 2.02 2.33 -6.10
N ALA A 399 2.52 3.56 -6.08
CA ALA A 399 3.16 4.20 -4.93
C ALA A 399 2.73 5.66 -4.81
N SER A 400 3.08 6.31 -3.69
CA SER A 400 2.71 7.70 -3.39
C SER A 400 1.19 7.91 -3.31
N ARG A 401 0.47 6.98 -2.66
CA ARG A 401 -0.97 7.15 -2.46
C ARG A 401 -1.25 8.45 -1.71
N ARG A 402 -2.33 9.13 -2.06
CA ARG A 402 -2.80 10.33 -1.34
C ARG A 402 -4.16 10.06 -0.72
N ILE A 403 -4.23 10.25 0.59
CA ILE A 403 -5.45 10.15 1.38
C ILE A 403 -5.81 11.57 1.83
N THR A 404 -7.05 12.01 1.56
CA THR A 404 -7.51 13.36 1.92
C THR A 404 -8.89 13.28 2.53
N LEU A 405 -9.10 13.98 3.65
CA LEU A 405 -10.44 14.20 4.19
C LEU A 405 -11.24 15.08 3.21
N VAL A 406 -12.44 14.64 2.87
CA VAL A 406 -13.43 15.41 2.12
C VAL A 406 -14.53 15.76 3.09
N ARG A 407 -14.66 17.04 3.39
CA ARG A 407 -15.75 17.57 4.23
C ARG A 407 -16.94 17.94 3.39
#